data_AF-A0A5C3QIC7-F1
#
_entry.id   AF-A0A5C3QIC7-F1
#
_cell.length_a   1.000
_cell.length_b   1.000
_cell.length_c   1.000
_cell.angle_alpha   90.00
_cell.angle_beta   90.00
_cell.angle_gamma   90.00
#
_symmetry.space_group_name_H-M   'P 1'
#
loop_
_entity.id
_entity.type
_entity.pdbx_description
1 polymer ?
#
loop_
_entity_poly.entity_id
_entity_poly.type
_entity_poly.pdbx_seq_one_letter_code
_entity_poly.pdbx_strand_id
1 'polypeptide(L)'
;MSSIVIQDLVNTSSDAAILWMFNKSTTESLQEPRLLVLSFLGQILQSSAFQALSPEFVKFYRTYRNETCPPNHQRAKQVLRIELKRFQRAFIVIDALDEFRVGDPNKQKTLSHSFHTSNVFLLRNQSIPQRYQDIRHGHDQGRSRNTGSNPCSA
;
A
#
# COMPACT_ATOMS: atom_id res chain seq x y z
N MET A 1 -11.52 -1.61 8.22
CA MET A 1 -11.98 -1.69 6.82
C MET A 1 -10.83 -1.80 5.82
N SER A 2 -9.72 -1.11 6.04
CA SER A 2 -8.57 -1.06 5.12
C SER A 2 -7.89 -2.41 4.90
N SER A 3 -7.95 -3.33 5.87
CA SER A 3 -7.42 -4.70 5.73
C SER A 3 -8.06 -5.49 4.58
N ILE A 4 -9.37 -5.31 4.33
CA ILE A 4 -10.07 -6.00 3.24
C ILE A 4 -9.57 -5.49 1.88
N VAL A 5 -9.38 -4.18 1.75
CA VAL A 5 -8.86 -3.56 0.51
C VAL A 5 -7.41 -3.97 0.27
N ILE A 6 -6.58 -3.99 1.31
CA ILE A 6 -5.18 -4.44 1.21
C ILE A 6 -5.15 -5.90 0.75
N GLN A 7 -5.94 -6.78 1.36
CA GLN A 7 -5.98 -8.19 0.98
C GLN A 7 -6.47 -8.38 -0.46
N ASP A 8 -7.50 -7.64 -0.87
CA ASP A 8 -8.00 -7.68 -2.24
C ASP A 8 -6.95 -7.23 -3.25
N LEU A 9 -6.22 -6.13 -2.95
CA LEU A 9 -5.09 -5.69 -3.78
C LEU A 9 -4.00 -6.76 -3.86
N VAL A 10 -3.65 -7.41 -2.75
CA VAL A 10 -2.64 -8.48 -2.71
C VAL A 10 -3.06 -9.65 -3.57
N ASN A 11 -4.35 -10.00 -3.56
CA ASN A 11 -4.89 -11.11 -4.34
C ASN A 11 -5.03 -10.78 -5.84
N THR A 12 -5.35 -9.53 -6.18
CA THR A 12 -5.63 -9.11 -7.56
C THR A 12 -4.42 -8.58 -8.32
N SER A 13 -3.38 -8.13 -7.61
CA SER A 13 -2.21 -7.45 -8.18
C SER A 13 -0.91 -8.06 -7.68
N SER A 14 -0.63 -9.31 -8.05
CA SER A 14 0.60 -10.04 -7.69
C SER A 14 1.90 -9.33 -8.08
N ASP A 15 1.84 -8.47 -9.09
CA ASP A 15 3.00 -7.83 -9.71
C ASP A 15 3.20 -6.39 -9.20
N ALA A 16 2.33 -5.94 -8.30
CA ALA A 16 2.35 -4.60 -7.75
C ALA A 16 3.01 -4.55 -6.36
N ALA A 17 3.75 -3.48 -6.09
CA ALA A 17 4.14 -3.16 -4.72
C ALA A 17 2.92 -2.65 -3.96
N ILE A 18 2.56 -3.31 -2.86
CA ILE A 18 1.48 -2.87 -1.99
C ILE A 18 2.10 -2.49 -0.67
N LEU A 19 2.08 -1.20 -0.38
CA LEU A 19 2.60 -0.62 0.86
C LEU A 19 1.43 -0.05 1.64
N TRP A 20 1.43 -0.21 2.96
CA TRP A 20 0.35 0.31 3.78
C TRP A 20 0.85 0.90 5.09
N MET A 21 0.11 1.85 5.62
CA MET A 21 0.34 2.36 6.96
C MET A 21 -0.98 2.57 7.67
N PHE A 22 -1.07 2.06 8.89
CA PHE A 22 -2.15 2.36 9.81
C PHE A 22 -1.71 3.51 10.70
N ASN A 23 -2.27 4.70 10.49
CA ASN A 23 -2.07 5.78 11.43
C ASN A 23 -2.90 5.49 12.69
N LYS A 24 -2.23 5.10 13.77
CA LYS A 24 -2.87 5.11 15.10
C LYS A 24 -2.72 6.53 15.64
N SER A 25 -3.83 7.26 15.73
CA SER A 25 -3.91 8.65 16.23
C SER A 25 -3.25 8.86 17.60
N THR A 26 -3.01 7.79 18.36
CA THR A 26 -2.37 7.81 19.68
C THR A 26 -0.84 7.90 19.66
N THR A 27 -0.18 7.74 18.52
CA THR A 27 1.30 7.77 18.44
C THR A 27 1.80 8.99 17.66
N GLU A 28 2.14 10.06 18.38
CA GLU A 28 2.76 11.28 17.83
C GLU A 28 4.05 11.00 17.04
N SER A 29 4.74 9.89 17.33
CA SER A 29 5.99 9.51 16.68
C SER A 29 5.85 9.15 15.20
N LEU A 30 4.66 8.76 14.71
CA LEU A 30 4.42 8.48 13.29
C LEU A 30 4.26 9.74 12.43
N GLN A 31 4.38 10.93 13.02
CA GLN A 31 4.20 12.21 12.33
C GLN A 31 5.43 12.71 11.58
N GLU A 32 6.60 12.06 11.70
CA GLU A 32 7.78 12.44 10.91
C GLU A 32 7.76 11.79 9.52
N PRO A 33 7.77 12.58 8.41
CA PRO A 33 7.82 12.05 7.05
C PRO A 33 8.98 11.08 6.79
N ARG A 34 10.06 11.19 7.57
CA ARG A 34 11.19 10.25 7.52
C ARG A 34 10.79 8.85 7.96
N LEU A 35 10.07 8.71 9.07
CA LEU A 35 9.65 7.41 9.59
C LEU A 35 8.64 6.74 8.66
N LEU A 36 7.79 7.52 8.00
CA LEU A 36 6.89 7.05 6.95
C LEU A 36 7.66 6.37 5.81
N VAL A 37 8.67 7.04 5.26
CA VAL A 37 9.51 6.49 4.19
C VAL A 37 10.25 5.23 4.66
N LEU A 38 10.76 5.21 5.89
CA LEU A 38 11.47 4.06 6.43
C LEU A 38 10.56 2.87 6.68
N SER A 39 9.33 3.10 7.13
CA SER A 39 8.32 2.04 7.26
C SER A 39 8.04 1.37 5.93
N PHE A 40 7.91 2.15 4.85
CA PHE A 40 7.72 1.60 3.50
C PHE A 40 8.93 0.82 3.01
N LEU A 41 10.16 1.31 3.23
CA LEU A 41 11.36 0.54 2.92
C LEU A 41 11.42 -0.78 3.71
N GLY A 42 11.01 -0.75 4.98
CA GLY A 42 10.91 -1.95 5.83
C GLY A 42 9.90 -2.96 5.29
N GLN A 43 8.74 -2.52 4.81
CA GLN A 43 7.75 -3.38 4.17
C GLN A 43 8.28 -4.01 2.88
N ILE A 44 8.97 -3.24 2.03
CA ILE A 44 9.62 -3.78 0.82
C ILE A 44 10.63 -4.87 1.19
N LEU A 45 11.43 -4.64 2.23
CA LEU A 45 12.40 -5.61 2.73
C LEU A 45 11.73 -6.88 3.28
N GLN A 46 10.55 -6.77 3.91
CA GLN A 46 9.79 -7.91 4.41
C GLN A 46 9.11 -8.69 3.27
N SER A 47 8.62 -8.00 2.24
CA SER A 47 7.97 -8.62 1.08
C SER A 47 8.98 -9.21 0.09
N SER A 48 10.27 -8.84 0.16
CA SER A 48 11.29 -9.25 -0.81
C SER A 48 11.72 -10.71 -0.71
N ALA A 49 11.00 -11.57 0.01
CA ALA A 49 11.31 -12.99 0.13
C ALA A 49 11.48 -13.70 -1.24
N PHE A 50 10.86 -13.16 -2.29
CA PHE A 50 10.88 -13.74 -3.64
C PHE A 50 11.49 -12.82 -4.72
N GLN A 51 11.92 -11.60 -4.38
CA GLN A 51 12.45 -10.65 -5.36
C GLN A 51 13.74 -10.00 -4.86
N ALA A 52 14.79 -10.02 -5.70
CA ALA A 52 16.04 -9.36 -5.38
C ALA A 52 15.82 -7.85 -5.18
N LEU A 53 16.44 -7.26 -4.15
CA LEU A 53 16.44 -5.81 -3.89
C LEU A 53 17.43 -5.10 -4.83
N SER A 54 17.25 -3.79 -5.06
CA SER A 54 18.21 -3.03 -5.87
C SER A 54 19.57 -2.91 -5.17
N PRO A 55 20.66 -2.78 -5.93
CA PRO A 55 21.98 -2.51 -5.37
C PRO A 55 21.99 -1.29 -4.44
N GLU A 56 21.22 -0.24 -4.78
CA GLU A 56 21.10 0.98 -3.99
C GLU A 56 20.44 0.72 -2.65
N PHE A 57 19.39 -0.11 -2.60
CA PHE A 57 18.73 -0.49 -1.35
C PHE A 57 19.65 -1.36 -0.51
N VAL A 58 20.31 -2.36 -1.10
CA VAL A 58 21.26 -3.22 -0.38
C VAL A 58 22.38 -2.37 0.23
N LYS A 59 22.93 -1.42 -0.54
CA LYS A 59 23.94 -0.47 -0.04
C LYS A 59 23.38 0.37 1.10
N PHE A 60 22.19 0.94 0.93
CA PHE A 60 21.51 1.74 1.95
C PHE A 60 21.30 0.95 3.25
N TYR A 61 20.74 -0.26 3.16
CA TYR A 61 20.52 -1.12 4.32
C TYR A 61 21.84 -1.47 5.02
N ARG A 62 22.87 -1.87 4.26
CA ARG A 62 24.20 -2.17 4.84
C ARG A 62 24.82 -0.97 5.54
N THR A 63 24.64 0.23 4.99
CA THR A 63 25.10 1.47 5.63
C THR A 63 24.39 1.68 6.96
N TYR A 64 23.06 1.57 7.03
CA TYR A 64 22.30 2.03 8.20
C TYR A 64 21.91 0.94 9.20
N ARG A 65 22.08 -0.35 8.90
CA ARG A 65 21.66 -1.44 9.80
C ARG A 65 22.37 -1.47 11.17
N ASN A 66 23.57 -0.92 11.25
CA ASN A 66 24.40 -0.89 12.46
C ASN A 66 24.64 0.54 12.96
N GLU A 67 24.05 1.54 12.31
CA GLU A 67 24.24 2.94 12.66
C GLU A 67 23.28 3.31 13.80
N THR A 68 23.77 4.07 14.77
CA THR A 68 22.94 4.64 15.84
C THR A 68 22.05 5.77 15.33
N CYS A 69 22.45 6.41 14.23
CA CYS A 69 21.75 7.54 13.65
C CYS A 69 20.79 7.09 12.52
N PRO A 70 19.54 7.60 12.51
CA PRO A 70 18.61 7.29 11.43
C PRO A 70 19.09 7.88 10.09
N PRO A 71 18.76 7.21 8.97
CA PRO A 71 19.18 7.66 7.64
C PRO A 71 18.61 9.02 7.28
N ASN A 72 19.34 9.73 6.40
CA ASN A 72 18.88 11.00 5.85
C ASN A 72 17.54 10.81 5.08
N HIS A 73 16.57 11.70 5.30
CA HIS A 73 15.24 11.62 4.68
C HIS A 73 15.28 11.66 3.15
N GLN A 74 16.06 12.56 2.56
CA GLN A 74 16.19 12.65 1.09
C GLN A 74 16.79 11.37 0.53
N ARG A 75 17.79 10.80 1.22
CA ARG A 75 18.42 9.55 0.81
C ARG A 75 17.44 8.38 0.87
N ALA A 76 16.69 8.24 1.97
CA ALA A 76 15.67 7.22 2.11
C ALA A 76 14.58 7.35 1.03
N LYS A 77 14.14 8.58 0.74
CA LYS A 77 13.15 8.87 -0.31
C LYS A 77 13.67 8.49 -1.69
N GLN A 78 14.93 8.75 -1.98
CA GLN A 78 15.56 8.36 -3.24
C GLN A 78 15.57 6.84 -3.41
N VAL A 79 15.97 6.11 -2.37
CA VAL A 79 15.99 4.63 -2.38
C VAL A 79 14.58 4.07 -2.57
N LEU A 80 13.58 4.62 -1.87
CA LEU A 80 12.19 4.20 -2.03
C LEU A 80 11.70 4.42 -3.47
N ARG A 81 12.02 5.58 -4.07
CA ARG A 81 11.67 5.85 -5.47
C ARG A 81 12.34 4.89 -6.45
N ILE A 82 13.59 4.49 -6.19
CA ILE A 82 14.31 3.51 -7.03
C ILE A 82 13.62 2.16 -6.94
N GLU A 83 13.29 1.68 -5.73
CA GLU A 83 12.59 0.40 -5.58
C GLU A 83 11.20 0.42 -6.22
N LEU A 84 10.40 1.46 -5.98
CA LEU A 84 9.05 1.53 -6.50
C LEU A 84 9.00 1.52 -8.04
N LYS A 85 10.04 2.05 -8.72
CA LYS A 85 10.16 2.00 -10.18
C LYS A 85 10.37 0.61 -10.75
N ARG A 86 10.73 -0.37 -9.92
CA ARG A 86 10.97 -1.76 -10.35
C ARG A 86 9.67 -2.57 -10.41
N PHE A 87 8.63 -2.09 -9.74
CA PHE A 87 7.30 -2.67 -9.82
C PHE A 87 6.55 -2.05 -10.99
N GLN A 88 5.75 -2.85 -11.68
CA GLN A 88 4.90 -2.35 -12.76
C GLN A 88 3.89 -1.33 -12.23
N ARG A 89 3.41 -1.55 -11.00
CA ARG A 89 2.43 -0.73 -10.29
C ARG A 89 2.80 -0.66 -8.81
N ALA A 90 2.48 0.46 -8.17
CA ALA A 90 2.67 0.63 -6.73
C ALA A 90 1.42 1.27 -6.10
N PHE A 91 0.89 0.62 -5.07
CA PHE A 91 -0.22 1.09 -4.25
C PHE A 91 0.29 1.47 -2.88
N ILE A 92 -0.04 2.68 -2.42
CA ILE A 92 0.25 3.11 -1.04
C ILE A 92 -1.08 3.39 -0.35
N VAL A 93 -1.42 2.54 0.61
CA VAL A 93 -2.64 2.64 1.40
C VAL A 93 -2.31 3.33 2.72
N ILE A 94 -2.82 4.55 2.93
CA ILE A 94 -2.63 5.25 4.20
C ILE A 94 -4.00 5.34 4.89
N ASP A 95 -4.16 4.55 5.94
CA ASP A 95 -5.37 4.59 6.75
C ASP A 95 -5.37 5.82 7.67
N ALA A 96 -6.55 6.37 7.93
CA ALA A 96 -6.78 7.53 8.79
C ALA A 96 -5.88 8.75 8.44
N LEU A 97 -5.78 9.07 7.15
CA LEU A 97 -5.04 10.25 6.67
C LEU A 97 -5.73 11.57 7.07
N ASP A 98 -7.02 11.53 7.34
CA ASP A 98 -7.82 12.63 7.91
C ASP A 98 -7.50 12.87 9.39
N GLU A 99 -7.11 11.83 10.13
CA GLU A 99 -6.60 11.96 11.49
C GLU A 99 -5.14 12.46 11.52
N PHE A 100 -4.47 12.52 10.36
CA PHE A 100 -3.11 13.05 10.27
C PHE A 100 -3.10 14.55 10.57
N ARG A 101 -2.67 14.91 11.78
CA ARG A 101 -2.58 16.27 12.29
C ARG A 101 -3.94 16.98 12.27
N VAL A 102 -4.89 16.44 13.02
CA VAL A 102 -6.15 17.10 13.38
C VAL A 102 -5.85 18.57 13.74
N GLY A 103 -6.27 19.50 12.87
CA GLY A 103 -6.06 20.94 13.04
C GLY A 103 -5.23 21.67 11.97
N ASP A 104 -4.53 20.97 11.06
CA ASP A 104 -3.74 21.63 9.98
C ASP A 104 -4.00 21.04 8.58
N PRO A 105 -5.02 21.52 7.86
CA PRO A 105 -5.38 21.02 6.53
C PRO A 105 -4.30 21.26 5.47
N ASN A 106 -3.40 22.22 5.66
CA ASN A 106 -2.32 22.49 4.71
C ASN A 106 -1.30 21.35 4.70
N LYS A 107 -0.98 20.78 5.87
CA LYS A 107 -0.05 19.66 5.97
C LYS A 107 -0.59 18.39 5.32
N GLN A 108 -1.90 18.14 5.44
CA GLN A 108 -2.55 17.02 4.74
C GLN A 108 -2.45 17.18 3.21
N LYS A 109 -2.64 18.40 2.70
CA LYS A 109 -2.45 18.73 1.28
C LYS A 109 -1.00 18.54 0.84
N THR A 110 -0.02 19.03 1.60
CA THR A 110 1.41 18.86 1.29
C THR A 110 1.80 17.39 1.22
N LEU A 111 1.36 16.58 2.19
CA LEU A 111 1.63 15.15 2.21
C LEU A 111 1.04 14.46 0.97
N SER A 112 -0.22 14.76 0.66
CA SER A 112 -0.91 14.19 -0.49
C SER A 112 -0.27 14.58 -1.82
N HIS A 113 0.15 15.85 -1.96
CA HIS A 113 0.85 16.34 -3.14
C HIS A 113 2.22 15.65 -3.33
N SER A 114 2.92 15.35 -2.23
CA SER A 114 4.19 14.63 -2.28
C SER A 114 4.06 13.19 -2.82
N PHE A 115 2.90 12.56 -2.62
CA PHE A 115 2.61 11.22 -3.16
C PHE A 115 2.14 11.24 -4.61
N HIS A 116 1.31 12.22 -5.00
CA HIS A 116 0.83 12.33 -6.38
C HIS A 116 1.97 12.48 -7.41
N THR A 117 3.05 13.16 -7.04
CA THR A 117 4.23 13.33 -7.91
C THR A 117 5.05 12.05 -8.12
N SER A 118 4.70 10.94 -7.47
CA SER A 118 5.51 9.72 -7.41
C SER A 118 4.91 8.50 -8.13
N ASN A 119 3.89 8.65 -8.99
CA ASN A 119 3.13 7.53 -9.57
C ASN A 119 2.56 6.56 -8.51
N VAL A 120 2.19 7.11 -7.35
CA VAL A 120 1.62 6.38 -6.24
C VAL A 120 0.11 6.60 -6.22
N PHE A 121 -0.65 5.51 -6.22
CA PHE A 121 -2.08 5.57 -5.95
C PHE A 121 -2.32 5.61 -4.44
N LEU A 122 -2.80 6.76 -3.96
CA LEU A 122 -3.18 6.96 -2.57
C LEU A 122 -4.66 6.60 -2.39
N LEU A 123 -4.93 5.50 -1.68
CA LEU A 123 -6.29 5.16 -1.28
C LEU A 123 -6.61 5.81 0.06
N ARG A 124 -7.67 6.63 0.08
CA ARG A 124 -8.23 7.24 1.29
C ARG A 124 -9.53 6.54 1.65
N ASN A 125 -9.74 6.28 2.94
CA ASN A 125 -10.90 5.55 3.43
C ASN A 125 -12.24 6.30 3.26
N GLN A 126 -12.24 7.59 2.92
CA GLN A 126 -13.45 8.39 2.85
C GLN A 126 -14.25 8.24 1.54
N SER A 127 -13.69 7.60 0.52
CA SER A 127 -14.39 7.36 -0.73
C SER A 127 -13.70 6.26 -1.52
N ILE A 128 -14.08 5.01 -1.25
CA ILE A 128 -13.79 3.89 -2.15
C ILE A 128 -14.34 4.30 -3.52
N PRO A 129 -13.51 4.43 -4.58
CA PRO A 129 -14.00 4.78 -5.91
C PRO A 129 -15.07 3.78 -6.34
N GLN A 130 -16.17 4.26 -6.96
CA GLN A 130 -17.28 3.42 -7.45
C GLN A 130 -16.81 2.20 -8.27
N ARG A 131 -15.66 2.31 -8.94
CA ARG A 131 -15.00 1.19 -9.65
C ARG A 131 -14.68 -0.04 -8.79
N TYR A 132 -14.58 0.10 -7.47
CA TYR A 132 -14.43 -1.02 -6.53
C TYR A 132 -15.77 -1.45 -5.91
N GLN A 133 -16.85 -0.69 -6.11
CA GLN A 133 -18.21 -1.11 -5.77
C GLN A 133 -18.78 -2.04 -6.83
N ASP A 134 -18.48 -1.80 -8.11
CA ASP A 134 -18.95 -2.66 -9.22
C ASP A 134 -18.36 -4.08 -9.17
N ILE A 135 -17.13 -4.23 -8.68
CA ILE A 135 -16.47 -5.54 -8.53
C ILE A 135 -17.17 -6.40 -7.46
N ARG A 136 -17.79 -5.78 -6.44
CA ARG A 136 -18.54 -6.53 -5.41
C ARG A 136 -19.86 -7.11 -5.91
N HIS A 137 -20.44 -6.58 -6.99
CA HIS A 137 -21.71 -7.08 -7.53
C HIS A 137 -21.55 -8.04 -8.73
N GLY A 138 -20.34 -8.15 -9.30
CA GLY A 138 -20.08 -9.03 -10.44
C GLY A 138 -19.88 -10.52 -10.10
N HIS A 139 -19.66 -10.88 -8.82
CA HIS A 139 -19.22 -12.23 -8.47
C HIS A 139 -20.34 -13.20 -8.04
N ASP A 140 -21.59 -12.75 -7.94
CA ASP A 140 -22.68 -13.54 -7.32
C ASP A 140 -23.76 -14.07 -8.30
N GLN A 141 -23.58 -13.92 -9.62
CA GLN A 141 -24.56 -14.40 -10.61
C GLN A 141 -24.19 -15.70 -11.35
N GLY A 142 -23.08 -16.36 -10.98
CA GLY A 142 -22.52 -17.47 -11.75
C GLY A 142 -22.66 -18.86 -11.14
N ARG A 143 -23.74 -19.21 -10.42
CA ARG A 143 -23.88 -20.59 -9.89
C ARG A 143 -25.32 -21.08 -9.66
N SER A 144 -26.22 -20.89 -10.62
CA SER A 144 -27.44 -21.71 -10.67
C SER A 144 -27.15 -22.97 -11.50
N ARG A 145 -26.84 -24.07 -10.81
CA ARG A 145 -26.64 -25.39 -11.41
C ARG A 145 -27.98 -25.96 -11.85
N ASN A 146 -28.05 -26.21 -13.15
CA ASN A 146 -28.99 -27.09 -13.84
C ASN A 146 -29.14 -28.43 -13.08
N THR A 147 -30.26 -28.66 -12.42
CA THR A 147 -30.65 -29.99 -11.94
C THR A 147 -31.57 -30.63 -12.99
N GLY A 148 -30.96 -31.37 -13.92
CA GLY A 148 -31.68 -32.25 -14.82
C GLY A 148 -32.29 -33.41 -14.05
N SER A 149 -33.61 -33.56 -14.12
CA SER A 149 -34.35 -34.74 -13.66
C SER A 149 -34.80 -35.54 -14.88
N ASN A 150 -34.33 -36.79 -14.96
CA ASN A 150 -34.77 -37.79 -15.93
C ASN A 150 -36.10 -38.40 -15.48
N PRO A 151 -37.06 -38.67 -16.39
CA PRO A 151 -38.23 -39.48 -16.09
C PRO A 151 -37.89 -40.97 -16.26
N CYS A 152 -38.14 -41.78 -15.23
CA CYS A 152 -38.24 -43.23 -15.37
C CYS A 152 -39.72 -43.61 -15.55
N SER A 153 -39.99 -44.21 -16.70
CA SER A 153 -41.24 -44.92 -17.02
C SER A 153 -41.22 -46.32 -16.40
N ALA A 154 -42.31 -46.70 -15.73
CA ALA A 154 -42.92 -48.03 -15.74
C ALA A 154 -44.27 -47.97 -15.02
#